data_AF-A0A9D7K659-F1
#
_entry.id   AF-A0A9D7K659-F1
#
_cell.length_a   1.000
_cell.length_b   1.000
_cell.length_c   1.000
_cell.angle_alpha   90.00
_cell.angle_beta   90.00
_cell.angle_gamma   90.00
#
_symmetry.space_group_name_H-M   'P 1'
#
loop_
_entity.id
_entity.type
_entity.pdbx_description
1 polymer ?
#
loop_
_entity_poly.entity_id
_entity_poly.type
_entity_poly.pdbx_seq_one_letter_code
_entity_poly.pdbx_strand_id
1 'polypeptide(L)'
;MGNPDFVKIEESGFNQYHFEHFLETCKHYPNHDKVGELIKQGIDNKIFVPALHGREHVNANRWLRLLKNGNTGMLIQFSHQSFGADNYKGELIPMYLGTFDPQIVKDIEYIKSSLQDAVHMFKDTFGFAPEHFIEPNEYGPIEIEKILSDLGIKFLLRAKLTAYSNYHNTKTRKYFHWIGKKISGIKFI
;
A
#
# COMPACT_ATOMS: atom_id res chain seq x y z
N MET A 1 6.66 1.15 -1.77
CA MET A 1 7.99 0.55 -2.05
C MET A 1 8.06 -0.22 -3.36
N GLY A 2 6.98 -0.82 -3.84
CA GLY A 2 6.94 -1.53 -5.11
C GLY A 2 5.73 -1.10 -5.95
N ASN A 3 5.86 -1.29 -7.25
CA ASN A 3 4.78 -1.10 -8.21
C ASN A 3 4.39 -2.45 -8.82
N PRO A 4 3.15 -2.60 -9.32
CA PRO A 4 2.73 -3.82 -10.01
C PRO A 4 3.66 -4.15 -11.18
N ASP A 5 4.09 -5.40 -11.27
CA ASP A 5 4.73 -5.94 -12.47
C ASP A 5 3.63 -6.48 -13.38
N PHE A 6 3.11 -5.61 -14.25
CA PHE A 6 1.96 -5.90 -15.10
C PHE A 6 2.19 -7.13 -16.00
N VAL A 7 3.41 -7.29 -16.51
CA VAL A 7 3.76 -8.41 -17.39
C VAL A 7 3.65 -9.73 -16.62
N LYS A 8 4.33 -9.85 -15.48
CA LYS A 8 4.28 -11.09 -14.70
C LYS A 8 2.90 -11.39 -14.12
N ILE A 9 2.13 -10.35 -13.76
CA ILE A 9 0.75 -10.53 -13.32
C ILE A 9 -0.12 -11.10 -14.45
N GLU A 10 0.03 -10.60 -15.67
CA GLU A 10 -0.67 -11.12 -16.86
C GLU A 10 -0.25 -12.56 -17.19
N GLU A 11 1.06 -12.85 -17.19
CA GLU A 11 1.61 -14.19 -17.41
C GLU A 11 1.10 -15.22 -16.38
N SER A 12 0.85 -14.79 -15.14
CA SER A 12 0.24 -15.63 -14.10
C SER A 12 -1.25 -15.93 -14.33
N GLY A 13 -1.88 -15.31 -15.34
CA GLY A 13 -3.32 -15.34 -15.55
C GLY A 13 -4.10 -14.68 -14.40
N PHE A 14 -3.56 -13.58 -13.86
CA PHE A 14 -4.10 -12.85 -12.70
C PHE A 14 -4.23 -13.70 -11.41
N ASN A 15 -3.46 -14.78 -11.28
CA ASN A 15 -3.50 -15.64 -10.08
C ASN A 15 -2.51 -15.23 -9.00
N GLN A 16 -1.46 -14.49 -9.35
CA GLN A 16 -0.41 -14.07 -8.43
C GLN A 16 -0.11 -12.59 -8.61
N TYR A 17 0.10 -11.90 -7.49
CA TYR A 17 0.54 -10.51 -7.52
C TYR A 17 2.05 -10.49 -7.62
N HIS A 18 2.56 -9.91 -8.70
CA HIS A 18 3.97 -9.66 -8.88
C HIS A 18 4.22 -8.15 -8.81
N PHE A 19 5.39 -7.79 -8.30
CA PHE A 19 5.79 -6.40 -8.18
C PHE A 19 7.26 -6.26 -8.51
N GLU A 20 7.62 -5.04 -8.87
CA GLU A 20 9.00 -4.60 -8.99
C GLU A 20 9.29 -3.50 -7.96
N HIS A 21 10.57 -3.27 -7.70
CA HIS A 21 10.98 -2.16 -6.86
C HIS A 21 10.66 -0.82 -7.54
N PHE A 22 10.18 0.19 -6.79
CA PHE A 22 9.73 1.45 -7.40
C PHE A 22 10.81 2.19 -8.21
N LEU A 23 12.08 2.02 -7.84
CA LEU A 23 13.22 2.57 -8.59
C LEU A 23 13.44 1.87 -9.94
N GLU A 24 13.05 0.60 -10.10
CA GLU A 24 13.06 -0.07 -11.41
C GLU A 24 11.98 0.54 -12.31
N THR A 25 10.79 0.78 -11.76
CA THR A 25 9.73 1.50 -12.48
C THR A 25 10.19 2.87 -12.97
N CYS A 26 10.95 3.63 -12.15
CA CYS A 26 11.50 4.92 -12.59
C CYS A 26 12.38 4.80 -13.84
N LYS A 27 13.15 3.72 -13.99
CA LYS A 27 14.04 3.51 -15.15
C LYS A 27 13.26 3.28 -16.45
N HIS A 28 11.99 2.89 -16.38
CA HIS A 28 11.15 2.74 -17.57
C HIS A 28 10.77 4.07 -18.22
N TYR A 29 10.90 5.20 -17.50
CA TYR A 29 10.53 6.52 -17.99
C TYR A 29 11.77 7.34 -18.39
N PRO A 30 11.78 7.98 -19.58
CA PRO A 30 12.90 8.83 -20.01
C PRO A 30 13.21 9.92 -18.99
N ASN A 31 14.50 10.17 -18.72
CA ASN A 31 15.00 11.20 -17.79
C ASN A 31 14.67 10.99 -16.29
N HIS A 32 14.30 9.77 -15.87
CA HIS A 32 13.98 9.44 -14.47
C HIS A 32 15.03 8.49 -13.83
N ASP A 33 16.18 8.30 -14.48
CA ASP A 33 17.28 7.43 -14.03
C ASP A 33 17.98 7.94 -12.76
N LYS A 34 17.81 9.23 -12.42
CA LYS A 34 18.43 9.88 -11.25
C LYS A 34 17.56 9.93 -9.99
N VAL A 35 16.34 9.40 -10.03
CA VAL A 35 15.39 9.52 -8.89
C VAL A 35 15.98 8.95 -7.59
N GLY A 36 16.61 7.77 -7.65
CA GLY A 36 17.23 7.16 -6.47
C GLY A 36 18.40 7.97 -5.90
N GLU A 37 19.24 8.52 -6.78
CA GLU A 37 20.37 9.39 -6.39
C GLU A 37 19.87 10.67 -5.70
N LEU A 38 18.86 11.32 -6.28
CA LEU A 38 18.26 12.54 -5.73
C LEU A 38 17.59 12.30 -4.38
N ILE A 39 16.91 11.15 -4.20
CA ILE A 39 16.34 10.78 -2.91
C ILE A 39 17.44 10.61 -1.86
N LYS A 40 18.52 9.89 -2.20
CA LYS A 40 19.66 9.73 -1.31
C LYS A 40 20.31 11.08 -0.96
N GLN A 41 20.51 11.95 -1.95
CA GLN A 41 21.04 13.29 -1.74
C GLN A 41 20.14 14.12 -0.80
N GLY A 42 18.81 14.00 -0.92
CA GLY A 42 17.86 14.68 -0.04
C GLY A 42 17.94 14.20 1.41
N ILE A 43 18.14 12.89 1.63
CA ILE A 43 18.38 12.30 2.94
C ILE A 43 19.71 12.79 3.52
N ASP A 44 20.80 12.70 2.76
CA ASP A 44 22.15 13.07 3.20
C ASP A 44 22.24 14.56 3.58
N ASN A 45 21.53 15.41 2.82
CA ASN A 45 21.43 16.86 3.09
C ASN A 45 20.34 17.22 4.11
N LYS A 46 19.66 16.23 4.72
CA LYS A 46 18.62 16.43 5.74
C LYS A 46 17.45 17.31 5.27
N ILE A 47 17.10 17.23 4.00
CA ILE A 47 15.96 17.96 3.42
C ILE A 47 14.65 17.29 3.83
N PHE A 48 14.63 15.96 3.91
CA PHE A 48 13.48 15.18 4.36
C PHE A 48 13.92 13.85 4.97
N VAL A 49 12.98 13.19 5.67
CA VAL A 49 13.14 11.83 6.19
C VAL A 49 11.99 10.98 5.65
N PRO A 50 12.26 9.94 4.85
CA PRO A 50 11.24 9.02 4.37
C PRO A 50 10.40 8.39 5.49
N ALA A 51 9.10 8.22 5.24
CA ALA A 51 8.17 7.43 6.06
C ALA A 51 7.62 6.27 5.22
N LEU A 52 7.27 5.16 5.86
CA LEU A 52 6.76 4.00 5.15
C LEU A 52 5.30 4.22 4.74
N HIS A 53 5.01 3.96 3.47
CA HIS A 53 3.66 4.08 2.90
C HIS A 53 3.22 2.77 2.22
N GLY A 54 3.62 1.64 2.80
CA GLY A 54 3.34 0.31 2.26
C GLY A 54 4.23 -0.12 1.09
N ARG A 55 4.02 -1.36 0.63
CA ARG A 55 4.70 -1.90 -0.55
C ARG A 55 4.02 -1.37 -1.80
N GLU A 56 2.77 -1.75 -2.04
CA GLU A 56 1.95 -1.27 -3.16
C GLU A 56 0.89 -0.24 -2.73
N HIS A 57 0.35 0.52 -3.70
CA HIS A 57 -0.79 1.43 -3.53
C HIS A 57 -2.15 0.82 -3.87
N VAL A 58 -2.16 -0.45 -4.26
CA VAL A 58 -3.37 -1.19 -4.66
C VAL A 58 -3.67 -2.29 -3.66
N ASN A 59 -4.95 -2.58 -3.46
CA ASN A 59 -5.36 -3.80 -2.78
C ASN A 59 -5.14 -4.98 -3.72
N ALA A 60 -3.95 -5.58 -3.68
CA ALA A 60 -3.55 -6.60 -4.64
C ALA A 60 -4.54 -7.77 -4.75
N ASN A 61 -5.02 -8.29 -3.61
CA ASN A 61 -5.98 -9.40 -3.60
C ASN A 61 -7.31 -9.03 -4.26
N ARG A 62 -7.87 -7.86 -3.93
CA ARG A 62 -9.11 -7.37 -4.56
C ARG A 62 -8.90 -7.08 -6.04
N TRP A 63 -7.78 -6.48 -6.39
CA TRP A 63 -7.42 -6.12 -7.75
C TRP A 63 -7.32 -7.36 -8.65
N LEU A 64 -6.59 -8.39 -8.22
CA LEU A 64 -6.51 -9.67 -8.93
C LEU A 64 -7.87 -10.34 -9.09
N ARG A 65 -8.71 -10.32 -8.05
CA ARG A 65 -10.08 -10.86 -8.13
C ARG A 65 -10.92 -10.13 -9.19
N LEU A 66 -10.84 -8.80 -9.26
CA LEU A 66 -11.59 -8.03 -10.26
C LEU A 66 -11.08 -8.29 -11.69
N LEU A 67 -9.76 -8.39 -11.89
CA LEU A 67 -9.17 -8.75 -13.17
C LEU A 67 -9.61 -10.15 -13.62
N LYS A 68 -9.52 -11.13 -12.72
CA LYS A 68 -9.92 -12.52 -12.98
C LYS A 68 -11.41 -12.67 -13.26
N ASN A 69 -12.24 -11.83 -12.65
CA ASN A 69 -13.69 -11.79 -12.89
C ASN A 69 -14.08 -11.02 -14.17
N GLY A 70 -13.10 -10.53 -14.93
CA GLY A 70 -13.36 -9.86 -16.21
C GLY A 70 -13.96 -8.46 -16.07
N ASN A 71 -13.71 -7.76 -14.96
CA ASN A 71 -14.20 -6.40 -14.81
C ASN A 71 -13.58 -5.50 -15.91
N THR A 72 -14.43 -4.96 -16.77
CA THR A 72 -14.00 -4.24 -17.99
C THR A 72 -13.18 -2.99 -17.68
N GLY A 73 -13.60 -2.21 -16.68
CA GLY A 73 -12.88 -1.03 -16.20
C GLY A 73 -11.50 -1.36 -15.62
N MET A 74 -11.38 -2.48 -14.89
CA MET A 74 -10.10 -2.99 -14.40
C MET A 74 -9.19 -3.51 -15.51
N LEU A 75 -9.75 -4.25 -16.48
CA LEU A 75 -8.96 -4.79 -17.58
C LEU A 75 -8.41 -3.69 -18.49
N ILE A 76 -9.20 -2.65 -18.78
CA ILE A 76 -8.72 -1.55 -19.63
C ILE A 76 -7.58 -0.80 -18.96
N GLN A 77 -7.70 -0.43 -17.68
CA GLN A 77 -6.59 0.25 -16.98
C GLN A 77 -5.36 -0.64 -16.90
N PHE A 78 -5.52 -1.95 -16.67
CA PHE A 78 -4.41 -2.90 -16.58
C PHE A 78 -3.68 -3.00 -17.92
N SER A 79 -4.40 -3.07 -19.03
CA SER A 79 -3.83 -3.10 -20.38
C SER A 79 -3.02 -1.83 -20.72
N HIS A 80 -3.31 -0.72 -20.03
CA HIS A 80 -2.56 0.53 -20.11
C HIS A 80 -1.53 0.69 -18.99
N GLN A 81 -1.22 -0.38 -18.26
CA GLN A 81 -0.30 -0.38 -17.11
C GLN A 81 -0.65 0.71 -16.08
N SER A 82 -1.95 0.87 -15.84
CA SER A 82 -2.51 1.92 -14.99
C SER A 82 -3.51 1.36 -13.97
N PHE A 83 -3.68 2.12 -12.88
CA PHE A 83 -4.65 1.84 -11.83
C PHE A 83 -5.25 3.14 -11.24
N GLY A 84 -5.37 4.18 -12.08
CA GLY A 84 -5.84 5.50 -11.64
C GLY A 84 -7.30 5.81 -11.94
N ALA A 85 -8.01 4.97 -12.71
CA ALA A 85 -9.37 5.27 -13.14
C ALA A 85 -10.41 4.95 -12.06
N ASP A 86 -11.38 5.84 -11.90
CA ASP A 86 -12.54 5.69 -11.00
C ASP A 86 -13.82 5.25 -11.75
N ASN A 87 -13.87 5.47 -13.08
CA ASN A 87 -14.97 5.07 -13.94
C ASN A 87 -14.49 4.68 -15.35
N TYR A 88 -15.29 3.88 -16.05
CA TYR A 88 -15.08 3.55 -17.46
C TYR A 88 -16.44 3.48 -18.17
N LYS A 89 -16.60 4.26 -19.25
CA LYS A 89 -17.85 4.36 -20.03
C LYS A 89 -19.09 4.69 -19.18
N GLY A 90 -18.93 5.52 -18.15
CA GLY A 90 -20.01 5.93 -17.26
C GLY A 90 -20.35 4.92 -16.16
N GLU A 91 -19.67 3.77 -16.10
CA GLU A 91 -19.79 2.80 -15.02
C GLU A 91 -18.68 3.01 -13.99
N LEU A 92 -19.06 3.04 -12.71
CA LEU A 92 -18.10 3.13 -11.62
C LEU A 92 -17.27 1.85 -11.52
N ILE A 93 -15.97 2.05 -11.35
CA ILE A 93 -15.03 0.98 -11.09
C ILE A 93 -15.08 0.62 -9.59
N PRO A 94 -15.24 -0.66 -9.21
CA PRO A 94 -15.29 -1.05 -7.80
C PRO A 94 -14.04 -0.61 -7.03
N MET A 95 -14.20 0.04 -5.87
CA MET A 95 -13.09 0.55 -5.05
C MET A 95 -12.06 -0.53 -4.71
N TYR A 96 -10.79 -0.28 -5.05
CA TYR A 96 -9.68 -1.22 -4.91
C TYR A 96 -8.38 -0.57 -4.43
N LEU A 97 -8.41 0.73 -4.14
CA LEU A 97 -7.24 1.50 -3.70
C LEU A 97 -7.08 1.53 -2.18
N GLY A 98 -8.05 1.00 -1.42
CA GLY A 98 -7.89 0.70 0.01
C GLY A 98 -6.90 -0.46 0.19
N THR A 99 -5.60 -0.16 0.16
CA THR A 99 -4.51 -1.12 -0.02
C THR A 99 -4.58 -2.26 0.99
N PHE A 100 -4.89 -1.92 2.25
CA PHE A 100 -4.96 -2.87 3.34
C PHE A 100 -6.39 -3.13 3.83
N ASP A 101 -7.39 -2.97 2.96
CA ASP A 101 -8.81 -3.25 3.22
C ASP A 101 -9.19 -4.68 2.75
N PRO A 102 -9.02 -5.72 3.58
CA PRO A 102 -9.32 -7.10 3.20
C PRO A 102 -10.79 -7.28 2.81
N GLN A 103 -11.07 -8.19 1.88
CA GLN A 103 -12.44 -8.64 1.59
C GLN A 103 -12.80 -9.92 2.37
N ILE A 104 -11.79 -10.73 2.68
CA ILE A 104 -11.93 -11.99 3.41
C ILE A 104 -10.77 -12.15 4.40
N VAL A 105 -10.94 -12.99 5.41
CA VAL A 105 -9.92 -13.25 6.45
C VAL A 105 -8.57 -13.65 5.89
N LYS A 106 -8.56 -14.45 4.82
CA LYS A 106 -7.33 -14.90 4.17
C LYS A 106 -6.49 -13.75 3.60
N ASP A 107 -7.08 -12.59 3.29
CA ASP A 107 -6.36 -11.44 2.75
C ASP A 107 -5.39 -10.84 3.81
N ILE A 108 -5.62 -11.07 5.10
CA ILE A 108 -4.76 -10.57 6.20
C ILE A 108 -3.33 -11.13 6.10
N GLU A 109 -3.17 -12.41 5.73
CA GLU A 109 -1.85 -13.01 5.62
C GLU A 109 -1.01 -12.35 4.51
N TYR A 110 -1.67 -12.00 3.41
CA TYR A 110 -1.03 -11.22 2.34
C TYR A 110 -0.65 -9.83 2.82
N ILE A 111 -1.55 -9.13 3.54
CA ILE A 111 -1.26 -7.79 4.10
C ILE A 111 -0.02 -7.85 5.02
N LYS A 112 0.05 -8.87 5.89
CA LYS A 112 1.20 -9.08 6.77
C LYS A 112 2.50 -9.29 5.99
N SER A 113 2.49 -10.15 4.97
CA SER A 113 3.64 -10.39 4.09
C SER A 113 4.04 -9.13 3.31
N SER A 114 3.07 -8.39 2.77
CA SER A 114 3.31 -7.14 2.03
C SER A 114 3.95 -6.08 2.93
N LEU A 115 3.50 -5.94 4.19
CA LEU A 115 4.10 -5.01 5.16
C LEU A 115 5.52 -5.45 5.57
N GLN A 116 5.76 -6.75 5.76
CA GLN A 116 7.10 -7.30 6.03
C GLN A 116 8.07 -6.97 4.90
N ASP A 117 7.69 -7.24 3.66
CA ASP A 117 8.48 -6.89 2.48
C ASP A 117 8.70 -5.37 2.40
N ALA A 118 7.68 -4.56 2.66
CA ALA A 118 7.79 -3.11 2.61
C ALA A 118 8.85 -2.58 3.59
N VAL A 119 8.89 -3.10 4.82
CA VAL A 119 9.88 -2.72 5.84
C VAL A 119 11.30 -3.14 5.43
N HIS A 120 11.47 -4.35 4.92
CA HIS A 120 12.78 -4.82 4.41
C HIS A 120 13.25 -3.96 3.25
N MET A 121 12.41 -3.78 2.21
CA MET A 121 12.73 -2.96 1.05
C MET A 121 13.05 -1.52 1.45
N PHE A 122 12.29 -0.93 2.38
CA PHE A 122 12.56 0.41 2.88
C PHE A 122 13.95 0.51 3.50
N LYS A 123 14.30 -0.45 4.37
CA LYS A 123 15.61 -0.48 5.03
C LYS A 123 16.74 -0.64 4.01
N ASP A 124 16.58 -1.53 3.04
CA ASP A 124 17.57 -1.76 2.00
C ASP A 124 17.73 -0.53 1.09
N THR A 125 16.65 0.20 0.82
CA THR A 125 16.67 1.39 -0.05
C THR A 125 17.28 2.61 0.63
N PHE A 126 16.90 2.87 1.89
CA PHE A 126 17.24 4.13 2.57
C PHE A 126 18.32 3.98 3.65
N GLY A 127 18.74 2.75 3.97
CA GLY A 127 19.82 2.47 4.92
C GLY A 127 19.41 2.51 6.39
N PHE A 128 18.13 2.72 6.70
CA PHE A 128 17.59 2.71 8.07
C PHE A 128 16.17 2.14 8.11
N ALA A 129 15.76 1.60 9.26
CA ALA A 129 14.42 1.04 9.41
C ALA A 129 13.35 2.15 9.52
N PRO A 130 12.15 1.97 8.94
CA PRO A 130 11.09 2.95 9.06
C PRO A 130 10.53 2.98 10.49
N GLU A 131 10.29 4.17 11.03
CA GLU A 131 9.60 4.32 12.32
C GLU A 131 8.17 4.87 12.17
N HIS A 132 7.89 5.49 11.03
CA HIS A 132 6.62 6.16 10.73
C HIS A 132 5.89 5.39 9.63
N PHE A 133 4.59 5.24 9.80
CA PHE A 133 3.74 4.64 8.79
C PHE A 133 2.50 5.48 8.53
N ILE A 134 2.15 5.54 7.25
CA ILE A 134 0.97 6.21 6.72
C ILE A 134 0.27 5.17 5.84
N GLU A 135 -0.98 4.81 6.14
CA GLU A 135 -1.74 3.91 5.28
C GLU A 135 -2.03 4.55 3.89
N PRO A 136 -1.89 3.80 2.78
CA PRO A 136 -2.34 4.24 1.46
C PRO A 136 -3.86 4.25 1.36
N ASN A 137 -4.39 5.44 1.07
CA ASN A 137 -5.80 5.76 0.83
C ASN A 137 -6.73 5.53 2.03
N GLU A 138 -7.05 4.27 2.35
CA GLU A 138 -8.03 3.91 3.37
C GLU A 138 -7.37 3.17 4.54
N TYR A 139 -7.96 3.31 5.72
CA TYR A 139 -7.47 2.61 6.90
C TYR A 139 -7.91 1.15 6.87
N GLY A 140 -6.94 0.25 6.89
CA GLY A 140 -7.19 -1.18 7.04
C GLY A 140 -7.78 -1.54 8.41
N PRO A 141 -7.89 -2.84 8.72
CA PRO A 141 -8.49 -3.31 9.97
C PRO A 141 -7.56 -3.06 11.16
N ILE A 142 -8.10 -3.08 12.38
CA ILE A 142 -7.37 -2.72 13.61
C ILE A 142 -6.17 -3.65 13.87
N GLU A 143 -6.25 -4.89 13.37
CA GLU A 143 -5.20 -5.91 13.43
C GLU A 143 -3.87 -5.43 12.83
N ILE A 144 -3.91 -4.52 11.85
CA ILE A 144 -2.70 -3.97 11.24
C ILE A 144 -1.83 -3.22 12.24
N GLU A 145 -2.42 -2.58 13.25
CA GLU A 145 -1.62 -1.85 14.25
C GLU A 145 -0.67 -2.78 15.00
N LYS A 146 -1.11 -4.00 15.33
CA LYS A 146 -0.25 -4.99 15.97
C LYS A 146 0.84 -5.46 15.01
N ILE A 147 0.50 -5.70 13.74
CA ILE A 147 1.45 -6.10 12.70
C ILE A 147 2.54 -5.03 12.56
N LEU A 148 2.16 -3.76 12.43
CA LEU A 148 3.09 -2.64 12.28
C LEU A 148 3.97 -2.50 13.53
N SER A 149 3.41 -2.65 14.74
CA SER A 149 4.20 -2.58 15.96
C SER A 149 5.24 -3.70 16.04
N ASP A 150 4.88 -4.91 15.63
CA ASP A 150 5.80 -6.06 15.61
C ASP A 150 6.93 -5.88 14.59
N LEU A 151 6.68 -5.10 13.54
CA LEU A 151 7.68 -4.72 12.54
C LEU A 151 8.52 -3.50 12.95
N GLY A 152 8.33 -2.97 14.16
CA GLY A 152 9.12 -1.87 14.69
C GLY A 152 8.62 -0.47 14.32
N ILE A 153 7.44 -0.35 13.71
CA ILE A 153 6.79 0.96 13.50
C ILE A 153 6.40 1.52 14.86
N LYS A 154 6.74 2.80 15.08
CA LYS A 154 6.50 3.52 16.34
C LYS A 154 5.40 4.55 16.23
N PHE A 155 5.19 5.10 15.03
CA PHE A 155 4.28 6.22 14.80
C PHE A 155 3.31 5.93 13.65
N LEU A 156 2.02 6.16 13.90
CA LEU A 156 0.96 6.13 12.88
C LEU A 156 0.37 7.51 12.68
N LEU A 157 0.36 7.96 11.42
CA LEU A 157 -0.37 9.15 11.02
C LEU A 157 -1.76 8.73 10.54
N ARG A 158 -2.80 9.14 11.26
CA ARG A 158 -4.20 8.92 10.87
C ARG A 158 -5.08 10.11 11.24
N ALA A 159 -6.23 10.21 10.59
CA ALA A 159 -7.24 11.19 10.93
C ALA A 159 -7.76 11.02 12.37
N LYS A 160 -8.09 12.14 13.02
CA LYS A 160 -8.67 12.15 14.38
C LYS A 160 -9.88 11.24 14.53
N LEU A 161 -10.68 11.10 13.47
CA LEU A 161 -11.79 10.16 13.41
C LEU A 161 -11.49 9.14 12.32
N THR A 162 -11.18 7.91 12.72
CA THR A 162 -10.82 6.82 11.81
C THR A 162 -11.95 5.80 11.75
N ALA A 163 -12.34 5.39 10.54
CA ALA A 163 -13.19 4.24 10.30
C ALA A 163 -12.28 3.10 9.82
N TYR A 164 -12.19 2.01 10.58
CA TYR A 164 -11.41 0.84 10.18
C TYR A 164 -12.23 -0.01 9.24
N SER A 165 -11.55 -0.72 8.33
CA SER A 165 -12.13 -1.84 7.60
C SER A 165 -12.82 -2.80 8.58
N ASN A 166 -14.08 -3.14 8.28
CA ASN A 166 -14.83 -4.15 9.01
C ASN A 166 -15.17 -5.32 8.09
N TYR A 167 -14.16 -5.96 7.53
CA TYR A 167 -14.31 -7.10 6.62
C TYR A 167 -15.02 -8.33 7.24
N HIS A 168 -15.16 -8.38 8.57
CA HIS A 168 -15.89 -9.43 9.28
C HIS A 168 -17.36 -9.12 9.55
N ASN A 169 -17.81 -7.86 9.45
CA ASN A 169 -19.15 -7.45 9.89
C ASN A 169 -19.65 -6.19 9.18
N THR A 170 -20.96 -6.02 9.08
CA THR A 170 -21.58 -4.92 8.31
C THR A 170 -21.55 -3.56 9.01
N LYS A 171 -21.16 -3.49 10.30
CA LYS A 171 -21.21 -2.24 11.10
C LYS A 171 -19.84 -1.59 11.26
N THR A 172 -19.56 -0.54 10.51
CA THR A 172 -18.32 0.24 10.67
C THR A 172 -18.31 1.01 11.99
N ARG A 173 -17.31 0.75 12.85
CA ARG A 173 -17.09 1.54 14.08
C ARG A 173 -16.09 2.66 13.80
N LYS A 174 -16.40 3.87 14.24
CA LYS A 174 -15.47 5.00 14.22
C LYS A 174 -14.71 5.09 15.54
N TYR A 175 -13.43 5.43 15.45
CA TYR A 175 -12.51 5.54 16.57
C TYR A 175 -11.92 6.94 16.60
N PHE A 176 -11.87 7.51 17.79
CA PHE A 176 -11.28 8.82 18.01
C PHE A 176 -9.81 8.68 18.43
N HIS A 177 -8.92 9.40 17.76
CA HIS A 177 -7.49 9.46 17.99
C HIS A 177 -7.06 10.89 18.31
N TRP A 178 -6.00 11.02 19.11
CA TRP A 178 -5.36 12.29 19.43
C TRP A 178 -3.85 12.10 19.43
N ILE A 179 -3.12 13.19 19.20
CA ILE A 179 -1.66 13.20 19.18
C ILE A 179 -1.14 12.66 20.51
N GLY A 180 -0.25 11.67 20.46
CA GLY A 180 0.33 11.03 21.63
C GLY A 180 -0.47 9.84 22.18
N LYS A 181 -1.68 9.57 21.68
CA LYS A 181 -2.42 8.34 22.03
C LYS A 181 -1.55 7.13 21.70
N LYS A 182 -1.53 6.13 22.60
CA LYS A 182 -0.81 4.87 22.37
C LYS A 182 -1.77 3.69 22.30
N ILE A 183 -1.62 2.84 21.28
CA ILE A 183 -2.31 1.55 21.16
C ILE A 183 -1.26 0.53 20.69
N SER A 184 -1.22 -0.64 21.35
CA SER A 184 -0.33 -1.75 20.97
C SER A 184 1.15 -1.36 20.80
N GLY A 185 1.64 -0.37 21.57
CA GLY A 185 3.04 0.10 21.46
C GLY A 185 3.27 1.23 20.45
N ILE A 186 2.33 1.47 19.54
CA ILE A 186 2.37 2.56 18.56
C ILE A 186 1.79 3.84 19.13
N LYS A 187 2.39 4.98 18.77
CA LYS A 187 1.89 6.32 19.05
C LYS A 187 1.20 6.93 17.82
N PHE A 188 0.02 7.49 18.00
CA PHE A 188 -0.64 8.30 16.97
C PHE A 188 -0.04 9.70 16.93
N ILE A 189 0.28 10.18 15.73
CA ILE A 189 0.82 11.53 15.48
C ILE A 189 -0.06 12.31 14.50
#